data_AF-A0A371GEG6-F1
#
_entry.id   AF-A0A371GEG6-F1
#
_cell.length_a   1.000
_cell.length_b   1.000
_cell.length_c   1.000
_cell.angle_alpha   90.00
_cell.angle_beta   90.00
_cell.angle_gamma   90.00
#
_symmetry.space_group_name_H-M   'P 1'
#
loop_
_entity.id
_entity.type
_entity.pdbx_description
1 polymer ?
#
loop_
_entity_poly.entity_id
_entity_poly.type
_entity_poly.pdbx_seq_one_letter_code
_entity_poly.pdbx_strand_id
1 'polypeptide(L)'
;MADALATLLAMIQVNEGKELTLHSKSTYCQYLDQDEIEVDVKPWYHDIKRYLKEGKYPESISENDKRTLRRLASGFFPSSEVLYKRSVDLTLLRCVDV
;
A
#
# COMPACT_ATOMS: atom_id res chain seq x y z
N MET A 1 28.11 -8.18 -25.86
CA MET A 1 27.49 -8.58 -24.57
C MET A 1 27.35 -7.40 -23.60
N ALA A 2 28.15 -6.33 -23.73
CA ALA A 2 28.00 -5.10 -22.94
C ALA A 2 26.71 -4.31 -23.24
N ASP A 3 26.14 -4.46 -24.43
CA ASP A 3 25.00 -3.66 -24.89
C ASP A 3 23.68 -3.99 -24.18
N ALA A 4 23.49 -5.26 -23.80
CA ALA A 4 22.32 -5.69 -23.03
C ALA A 4 22.36 -5.17 -21.58
N LEU A 5 23.55 -5.13 -20.98
CA LEU A 5 23.79 -4.55 -19.65
C LEU A 5 23.59 -3.02 -19.67
N ALA A 6 24.09 -2.34 -20.70
CA ALA A 6 23.88 -0.91 -20.90
C ALA A 6 22.40 -0.57 -21.08
N THR A 7 21.65 -1.40 -21.80
CA THR A 7 20.20 -1.24 -21.97
C THR A 7 19.44 -1.43 -20.65
N LEU A 8 19.81 -2.44 -19.86
CA LEU A 8 19.21 -2.66 -18.53
C LEU A 8 19.54 -1.51 -17.56
N LEU A 9 20.79 -1.03 -17.57
CA LEU A 9 21.20 0.13 -16.77
C LEU A 9 20.47 1.41 -17.20
N ALA A 10 20.28 1.64 -18.50
CA ALA A 10 19.50 2.77 -19.02
C ALA A 10 18.01 2.69 -18.62
N MET A 11 17.42 1.49 -18.61
CA MET A 11 16.04 1.31 -18.12
C MET A 11 15.89 1.58 -16.62
N ILE A 12 16.91 1.29 -15.82
CA ILE A 12 16.95 1.65 -14.39
C ILE A 12 17.11 3.18 -14.23
N GLN A 13 17.97 3.80 -15.05
CA GLN A 13 18.20 5.25 -15.08
C GLN A 13 16.95 6.06 -15.45
N VAL A 14 16.10 5.55 -16.34
CA VAL A 14 14.84 6.22 -16.72
C VAL A 14 13.86 6.33 -15.54
N ASN A 15 14.06 5.58 -14.46
CA ASN A 15 13.27 5.67 -13.23
C ASN A 15 13.95 6.49 -12.11
N GLU A 16 15.14 7.07 -12.34
CA GLU A 16 15.88 7.90 -11.37
C GLU A 16 15.13 9.18 -10.95
N GLY A 17 14.07 9.57 -11.67
CA GLY A 17 13.21 10.69 -11.28
C GLY A 17 12.06 10.32 -10.32
N LYS A 18 11.86 9.04 -10.00
CA LYS A 18 10.85 8.57 -9.04
C LYS A 18 11.54 7.85 -7.89
N GLU A 19 12.39 8.59 -7.20
CA GLU A 19 12.91 8.18 -5.91
C GLU A 19 11.72 8.06 -4.95
N LEU A 20 11.28 6.82 -4.69
CA LEU A 20 10.25 6.52 -3.69
C LEU A 20 10.80 6.93 -2.34
N THR A 21 10.52 8.17 -1.94
CA THR A 21 11.00 8.74 -0.70
C THR A 21 10.24 8.08 0.44
N LEU A 22 10.93 7.23 1.19
CA LEU A 22 10.38 6.51 2.34
C LEU A 22 10.30 7.46 3.54
N HIS A 23 9.20 8.18 3.68
CA HIS A 23 8.98 9.03 4.85
C HIS A 23 8.34 8.22 5.99
N SER A 24 9.12 7.99 7.05
CA SER A 24 8.62 7.43 8.31
C SER A 24 7.91 8.50 9.14
N LYS A 25 6.72 8.93 8.71
CA LYS A 25 5.86 9.83 9.51
C LYS A 25 4.87 8.97 10.32
N SER A 26 5.16 8.83 11.60
CA SER A 26 4.39 8.02 12.56
C SER A 26 3.29 8.86 13.21
N THR A 27 2.03 8.73 12.75
CA THR A 27 0.79 9.03 13.51
C THR A 27 -0.45 8.53 12.73
N TYR A 28 -0.58 7.21 12.48
CA TYR A 28 -1.58 6.62 11.55
C TYR A 28 -1.38 7.15 10.10
N CYS A 29 -1.77 6.46 9.03
CA CYS A 29 -1.86 7.14 7.73
C CYS A 29 -3.14 8.01 7.74
N GLN A 30 -3.10 9.14 8.46
CA GLN A 30 -4.13 10.19 8.65
C GLN A 30 -5.59 9.77 8.34
N TYR A 31 -6.35 9.28 9.34
CA TYR A 31 -7.78 8.91 9.28
C TYR A 31 -8.37 8.66 7.88
N LEU A 32 -7.97 7.60 7.14
CA LEU A 32 -8.65 7.28 5.88
C LEU A 32 -8.75 8.47 4.86
N ASP A 33 -7.97 9.56 4.96
CA ASP A 33 -8.19 10.82 4.20
C ASP A 33 -9.69 11.24 4.13
N GLN A 34 -10.10 12.08 5.07
CA GLN A 34 -11.41 12.71 5.35
C GLN A 34 -12.38 13.09 4.19
N ASP A 35 -12.06 12.83 2.93
CA ASP A 35 -12.89 13.04 1.75
C ASP A 35 -13.32 11.74 1.01
N GLU A 36 -12.72 10.56 1.25
CA GLU A 36 -13.07 9.32 0.54
C GLU A 36 -13.87 8.30 1.36
N ILE A 37 -15.01 8.75 1.89
CA ILE A 37 -16.09 7.95 2.48
C ILE A 37 -15.96 7.88 4.01
N GLU A 38 -17.04 8.31 4.69
CA GLU A 38 -17.44 7.88 6.04
C GLU A 38 -17.56 6.35 6.08
N VAL A 39 -16.46 5.62 5.90
CA VAL A 39 -16.40 4.19 6.19
C VAL A 39 -16.20 4.15 7.69
N ASP A 40 -17.33 4.02 8.38
CA ASP A 40 -17.47 3.44 9.72
C ASP A 40 -16.14 2.84 10.19
N VAL A 41 -15.51 3.47 11.21
CA VAL A 41 -14.09 3.43 11.56
C VAL A 41 -13.64 2.02 11.99
N LYS A 42 -13.66 1.10 11.03
CA LYS A 42 -13.28 -0.29 11.20
C LYS A 42 -11.78 -0.40 10.98
N PRO A 43 -11.04 -1.06 11.88
CA PRO A 43 -9.59 -1.18 11.77
C PRO A 43 -9.23 -2.21 10.68
N TRP A 44 -9.19 -1.75 9.42
CA TRP A 44 -8.89 -2.59 8.24
C TRP A 44 -7.44 -3.07 8.14
N TYR A 45 -6.55 -2.67 9.06
CA TYR A 45 -5.11 -2.97 8.98
C TYR A 45 -4.83 -4.47 8.86
N HIS A 46 -5.34 -5.27 9.79
CA HIS A 46 -5.13 -6.72 9.78
C HIS A 46 -5.80 -7.40 8.58
N ASP A 47 -6.97 -6.91 8.20
CA ASP A 47 -7.75 -7.47 7.10
C ASP A 47 -7.07 -7.22 5.75
N ILE A 48 -6.56 -6.00 5.51
CA ILE A 48 -5.77 -5.65 4.32
C ILE A 48 -4.45 -6.44 4.31
N LYS A 49 -3.75 -6.50 5.45
CA LYS A 49 -2.48 -7.24 5.57
C LYS A 49 -2.66 -8.72 5.25
N ARG A 50 -3.70 -9.36 5.80
CA ARG A 50 -4.04 -10.77 5.54
C ARG A 50 -4.47 -10.98 4.10
N TYR A 51 -5.33 -10.11 3.56
CA TYR A 51 -5.78 -10.23 2.18
C TYR A 51 -4.63 -10.12 1.18
N LEU A 52 -3.71 -9.16 1.37
CA LEU A 52 -2.55 -8.99 0.48
C LEU A 52 -1.54 -10.12 0.61
N LYS A 53 -1.39 -10.72 1.80
CA LYS A 53 -0.43 -11.81 2.05
C LYS A 53 -0.96 -13.18 1.62
N GLU A 54 -2.24 -13.46 1.89
CA GLU A 54 -2.83 -14.80 1.75
C GLU A 54 -3.90 -14.88 0.66
N GLY A 55 -4.34 -13.74 0.11
CA GLY A 55 -5.47 -13.69 -0.83
C GLY A 55 -6.82 -13.99 -0.19
N LYS A 56 -6.89 -14.07 1.15
CA LYS A 56 -8.08 -14.50 1.90
C LYS A 56 -8.81 -13.33 2.54
N TYR A 57 -10.12 -13.48 2.60
CA TYR A 57 -11.00 -12.60 3.34
C TYR A 57 -11.24 -13.12 4.78
N PRO A 58 -11.61 -12.26 5.73
CA PRO A 58 -12.09 -12.70 7.04
C PRO A 58 -13.36 -13.57 6.91
N GLU A 59 -13.54 -14.55 7.80
CA GLU A 59 -14.66 -15.50 7.75
C GLU A 59 -16.04 -14.81 7.79
N SER A 60 -16.16 -13.73 8.57
CA SER A 60 -17.42 -13.04 8.87
C SER A 60 -17.60 -11.71 8.11
N ILE A 61 -16.89 -11.52 7.01
CA ILE A 61 -16.96 -10.27 6.23
C ILE A 61 -18.18 -10.27 5.28
N SER A 62 -18.90 -9.15 5.19
CA SER A 62 -20.00 -9.00 4.22
C SER A 62 -19.48 -8.88 2.78
N GLU A 63 -20.30 -9.15 1.77
CA GLU A 63 -19.89 -8.93 0.36
C GLU A 63 -19.58 -7.45 0.05
N ASN A 64 -20.28 -6.53 0.71
CA ASN A 64 -20.00 -5.10 0.61
C ASN A 64 -18.62 -4.78 1.18
N ASP A 65 -18.32 -5.34 2.36
CA ASP A 65 -17.03 -5.20 3.02
C ASP A 65 -15.89 -5.81 2.18
N LYS A 66 -16.10 -6.95 1.51
CA LYS A 66 -15.10 -7.52 0.57
C LYS A 66 -14.81 -6.58 -0.59
N ARG A 67 -15.82 -5.88 -1.09
CA ARG A 67 -15.65 -4.86 -2.15
C ARG A 67 -14.86 -3.67 -1.63
N THR A 68 -15.17 -3.18 -0.43
CA THR A 68 -14.44 -2.09 0.23
C THR A 68 -12.98 -2.48 0.49
N LEU A 69 -12.74 -3.68 1.01
CA LEU A 69 -11.40 -4.20 1.29
C LEU A 69 -10.55 -4.27 0.02
N ARG A 70 -11.10 -4.77 -1.10
CA ARG A 70 -10.39 -4.79 -2.39
C ARG A 70 -10.00 -3.40 -2.87
N ARG A 71 -10.90 -2.43 -2.73
CA ARG A 71 -10.64 -1.03 -3.09
C ARG A 71 -9.52 -0.45 -2.24
N LEU A 72 -9.62 -0.61 -0.92
CA LEU A 72 -8.59 -0.15 0.01
C LEU A 72 -7.24 -0.79 -0.31
N ALA A 73 -7.17 -2.11 -0.42
CA ALA A 73 -5.96 -2.87 -0.65
C ALA A 73 -5.17 -2.43 -1.91
N SER A 74 -5.83 -1.86 -2.92
CA SER A 74 -5.16 -1.33 -4.12
C SER A 74 -4.19 -0.18 -3.84
N GLY A 75 -4.42 0.58 -2.76
CA GLY A 75 -3.54 1.65 -2.29
C GLY A 75 -2.42 1.19 -1.36
N PHE A 76 -2.34 -0.11 -1.05
CA PHE A 76 -1.35 -0.66 -0.13
C PHE A 76 -0.46 -1.70 -0.79
N PHE A 77 0.73 -1.87 -0.22
CA PHE A 77 1.68 -2.87 -0.64
C PHE A 77 2.33 -3.53 0.59
N PRO A 78 2.34 -4.87 0.68
CA PRO A 78 3.06 -5.57 1.73
C PRO A 78 4.55 -5.67 1.38
N SER A 79 5.44 -5.31 2.31
CA SER A 79 6.86 -5.61 2.21
C SER A 79 7.32 -6.34 3.46
N SER A 80 7.64 -7.61 3.28
CA SER A 80 7.99 -8.56 4.34
C SER A 80 6.93 -8.58 5.46
N GLU A 81 7.12 -7.80 6.53
CA GLU A 81 6.21 -7.71 7.68
C GLU A 81 5.50 -6.37 7.80
N VAL A 82 5.90 -5.38 7.01
CA VAL A 82 5.44 -4.00 7.09
C VAL A 82 4.46 -3.72 5.95
N LEU A 83 3.34 -3.10 6.28
CA LEU A 83 2.37 -2.62 5.30
C LEU A 83 2.68 -1.17 4.95
N TYR A 84 2.72 -0.85 3.65
CA TYR A 84 2.95 0.50 3.16
C TYR A 84 1.71 1.02 2.45
N LYS A 85 1.32 2.28 2.72
CA LYS A 85 0.30 3.01 1.95
C LYS A 85 1.01 3.84 0.89
N ARG A 86 0.52 3.78 -0.35
CA ARG A 86 0.96 4.65 -1.43
C ARG A 86 0.28 6.01 -1.29
N SER A 87 1.06 7.07 -1.19
CA SER A 87 0.57 8.44 -1.16
C SER A 87 0.51 9.05 -2.57
N VAL A 88 -0.26 10.12 -2.72
CA VAL A 88 -0.45 10.87 -3.97
C VAL A 88 0.84 11.49 -4.50
N ASP A 89 1.77 11.80 -3.61
CA ASP A 89 3.11 12.34 -3.88
C ASP A 89 4.15 11.25 -4.20
N LEU A 90 3.71 10.03 -4.50
CA LEU A 90 4.56 8.85 -4.73
C LEU A 90 5.41 8.44 -3.51
N THR A 91 5.17 9.00 -2.32
CA THR A 91 5.81 8.52 -1.10
C THR A 91 5.14 7.25 -0.58
N LEU A 92 5.92 6.43 0.12
CA LEU A 92 5.41 5.24 0.81
C LEU A 92 5.36 5.52 2.32
N LEU A 93 4.16 5.48 2.88
CA LEU A 93 3.95 5.66 4.31
C LEU A 93 3.90 4.30 5.01
N ARG A 94 4.77 4.12 6.01
CA ARG A 94 4.77 2.91 6.84
C ARG A 94 3.53 2.88 7.73
N CYS A 95 2.73 1.83 7.61
CA CYS A 95 1.60 1.57 8.50
C CYS A 95 2.08 0.86 9.76
N VAL A 96 1.63 1.34 10.91
CA VAL A 96 1.88 0.75 12.24
C VAL A 96 0.55 0.28 12.84
N ASP A 97 0.61 -0.84 13.53
CA ASP A 97 -0.49 -1.42 14.30
C ASP A 97 -0.57 -0.72 15.66
N VAL A 98 -1.77 -0.57 16.24
CA VAL A 98 -2.01 0.14 17.53
C VAL A 98 -2.36 -0.85 18.62
#